data_AF-A0A2V3VH58-F1
#
_entry.id   AF-A0A2V3VH58-F1
#
_cell.length_a   1.000
_cell.length_b   1.000
_cell.length_c   1.000
_cell.angle_alpha   90.00
_cell.angle_beta   90.00
_cell.angle_gamma   90.00
#
_symmetry.space_group_name_H-M   'P 1'
#
loop_
_entity.id
_entity.type
_entity.pdbx_description
1 polymer ?
#
loop_
_entity_poly.entity_id
_entity_poly.type
_entity_poly.pdbx_seq_one_letter_code
_entity_poly.pdbx_strand_id
1 'polypeptide(L)'
;MMNDPALMLIALIGAHCLFDYAGQGDFMSKAKNRTTAIPGVPWQTVLASHAAIHGAAASLITGVWWVFFAEAAIHFMTDDAKCQGRISFNADQAIHIGCKLAWWGLAIGLT
;
A
#
# COMPACT_ATOMS: atom_id res chain seq x y z
N MET A 1 -4.34 -14.27 13.08
CA MET A 1 -3.99 -14.72 11.73
C MET A 1 -5.27 -15.22 11.07
N MET A 2 -5.54 -14.83 9.83
CA MET A 2 -6.63 -15.42 9.06
C MET A 2 -6.21 -16.82 8.60
N ASN A 3 -6.91 -17.85 9.06
CA ASN A 3 -6.59 -19.25 8.75
C ASN A 3 -7.14 -19.72 7.39
N ASP A 4 -8.06 -18.96 6.79
CA ASP A 4 -8.60 -19.26 5.47
C ASP A 4 -7.81 -18.49 4.39
N PRO A 5 -7.06 -19.20 3.52
CA PRO A 5 -6.28 -18.58 2.46
C PRO A 5 -7.09 -17.70 1.51
N ALA A 6 -8.32 -18.08 1.19
CA ALA A 6 -9.16 -17.33 0.27
C ALA A 6 -9.62 -16.01 0.91
N LEU A 7 -10.06 -16.05 2.18
CA LEU A 7 -10.43 -14.85 2.91
C LEU A 7 -9.25 -13.90 3.12
N MET A 8 -8.05 -14.44 3.37
CA MET A 8 -6.84 -13.63 3.48
C MET A 8 -6.54 -12.87 2.19
N LEU A 9 -6.62 -13.54 1.03
CA LEU A 9 -6.39 -12.88 -0.26
C LEU A 9 -7.45 -11.81 -0.54
N ILE A 10 -8.72 -12.12 -0.28
CA ILE A 10 -9.83 -11.17 -0.42
C ILE A 10 -9.59 -9.96 0.49
N ALA A 11 -9.16 -10.17 1.73
CA ALA A 11 -8.87 -9.08 2.67
C ALA A 11 -7.69 -8.22 2.22
N LEU A 12 -6.60 -8.81 1.72
CA LEU A 12 -5.43 -8.06 1.24
C LEU A 12 -5.78 -7.19 0.03
N ILE A 13 -6.51 -7.74 -0.95
CA ILE A 13 -6.98 -6.98 -2.12
C ILE A 13 -8.03 -5.95 -1.70
N GLY A 14 -8.95 -6.30 -0.81
CA GLY A 14 -9.97 -5.40 -0.30
C GLY A 14 -9.37 -4.20 0.45
N ALA A 15 -8.36 -4.43 1.29
CA ALA A 15 -7.64 -3.38 1.98
C ALA A 15 -6.90 -2.46 0.99
N HIS A 16 -6.26 -3.03 -0.04
CA HIS A 16 -5.68 -2.24 -1.13
C HIS A 16 -6.71 -1.31 -1.77
N CYS A 17 -7.83 -1.88 -2.23
CA CYS A 17 -8.91 -1.11 -2.84
C CYS A 17 -9.48 -0.04 -1.90
N LEU A 18 -9.64 -0.37 -0.62
CA LEU A 18 -10.14 0.56 0.39
C LEU A 18 -9.20 1.76 0.54
N PHE A 19 -7.89 1.56 0.65
CA PHE A 19 -6.97 2.64 0.97
C PHE A 19 -6.46 3.43 -0.25
N ASP A 20 -6.35 2.81 -1.43
CA ASP A 20 -5.89 3.48 -2.66
C ASP A 20 -7.03 4.13 -3.46
N TYR A 21 -8.29 3.70 -3.25
CA TYR A 21 -9.45 4.22 -3.96
C TYR A 21 -10.43 4.90 -3.00
N ALA A 22 -11.26 4.14 -2.29
CA ALA A 22 -12.38 4.69 -1.53
C ALA A 22 -11.93 5.62 -0.38
N GLY A 23 -10.83 5.29 0.28
CA GLY A 23 -10.23 6.04 1.38
C GLY A 23 -9.20 7.08 0.94
N GLN A 24 -8.75 7.04 -0.31
CA GLN A 24 -7.84 8.04 -0.86
C GLN A 24 -8.63 9.22 -1.45
N GLY A 25 -9.08 10.12 -0.57
CA GLY A 25 -9.69 11.37 -0.99
C GLY A 25 -8.71 12.32 -1.70
N ASP A 26 -9.27 13.38 -2.26
CA ASP A 26 -8.56 14.43 -3.00
C ASP A 26 -7.33 14.99 -2.26
N PHE A 27 -7.47 15.22 -0.95
CA PHE A 27 -6.37 15.67 -0.11
C PHE A 27 -5.19 14.70 -0.14
N MET A 28 -5.43 13.41 0.16
CA MET A 28 -4.37 12.40 0.23
C MET A 28 -3.66 12.25 -1.11
N SER A 29 -4.43 12.17 -2.20
CA SER A 29 -3.90 12.02 -3.56
C SER A 29 -2.97 13.18 -3.97
N LYS A 30 -3.37 14.42 -3.67
CA LYS A 30 -2.58 15.62 -4.00
C LYS A 30 -1.42 15.84 -3.03
N ALA A 31 -1.66 15.68 -1.73
CA ALA A 31 -0.70 16.01 -0.68
C ALA A 31 0.46 15.01 -0.59
N LYS A 32 0.26 13.73 -0.97
CA LYS A 32 1.36 12.75 -1.02
C LYS A 32 2.31 12.96 -2.19
N ASN A 33 1.90 13.74 -3.19
CA ASN A 33 2.66 13.95 -4.41
C ASN A 33 3.69 15.08 -4.26
N ARG A 34 4.99 14.74 -4.34
CA ARG A 34 6.08 15.71 -4.26
C ARG A 34 6.15 16.70 -5.44
N THR A 35 5.62 16.35 -6.59
CA THR A 35 5.67 17.19 -7.81
C THR A 35 4.52 18.20 -7.86
N THR A 36 3.45 17.95 -7.09
CA THR A 36 2.28 18.82 -6.97
C THR A 36 1.95 19.08 -5.50
N ALA A 37 2.99 19.31 -4.69
CA ALA A 37 2.86 19.43 -3.25
C ALA A 37 1.95 20.62 -2.87
N ILE A 38 1.11 20.42 -1.86
CA ILE A 38 0.27 21.48 -1.30
C ILE A 38 1.16 22.38 -0.41
N PRO A 39 1.18 23.70 -0.62
CA PRO A 39 1.98 24.61 0.21
C PRO A 39 1.71 24.43 1.71
N GLY A 40 2.77 24.26 2.51
CA GLY A 40 2.67 24.04 3.94
C GLY A 40 2.37 22.59 4.37
N VAL A 41 2.17 21.66 3.42
CA VAL A 41 1.94 20.24 3.72
C VAL A 41 3.18 19.41 3.33
N PRO A 42 3.87 18.78 4.28
CA PRO A 42 5.05 17.97 3.99
C PRO A 42 4.63 16.65 3.33
N TRP A 43 4.84 16.55 2.01
CA TRP A 43 4.45 15.38 1.22
C TRP A 43 5.02 14.06 1.77
N GLN A 44 6.23 14.10 2.35
CA GLN A 44 6.88 12.93 2.96
C GLN A 44 6.02 12.33 4.05
N THR A 45 5.43 13.17 4.91
CA THR A 45 4.63 12.73 6.05
C THR A 45 3.32 12.13 5.55
N VAL A 46 2.71 12.74 4.54
CA VAL A 46 1.46 12.25 3.97
C VAL A 46 1.67 10.93 3.23
N LEU A 47 2.71 10.84 2.39
CA LEU A 47 3.06 9.61 1.68
C LEU A 47 3.47 8.50 2.64
N ALA A 48 4.28 8.80 3.66
CA ALA A 48 4.64 7.83 4.69
C ALA A 48 3.41 7.35 5.47
N SER A 49 2.47 8.24 5.78
CA SER A 49 1.22 7.84 6.46
C SER A 49 0.38 6.92 5.59
N HIS A 50 0.24 7.24 4.30
CA HIS A 50 -0.45 6.39 3.34
C HIS A 50 0.23 5.02 3.22
N ALA A 51 1.54 4.97 3.01
CA ALA A 51 2.26 3.71 2.94
C ALA A 51 2.17 2.90 4.25
N ALA A 52 2.19 3.57 5.41
CA ALA A 52 2.09 2.93 6.72
C ALA A 52 0.72 2.26 6.94
N ILE A 53 -0.39 2.84 6.48
CA ILE A 53 -1.71 2.20 6.63
C ILE A 53 -1.82 0.93 5.78
N HIS A 54 -1.21 0.91 4.59
CA HIS A 54 -1.10 -0.31 3.76
C HIS A 54 -0.26 -1.38 4.45
N GLY A 55 0.92 -1.00 4.97
CA GLY A 55 1.76 -1.90 5.75
C GLY A 55 1.06 -2.47 6.98
N ALA A 56 0.34 -1.62 7.72
CA ALA A 56 -0.41 -2.05 8.92
C ALA A 56 -1.49 -3.06 8.55
N ALA A 57 -2.28 -2.79 7.50
CA ALA A 57 -3.31 -3.70 7.04
C ALA A 57 -2.72 -5.04 6.58
N ALA A 58 -1.66 -5.02 5.77
CA ALA A 58 -1.00 -6.24 5.30
C ALA A 58 -0.47 -7.08 6.48
N SER A 59 0.18 -6.43 7.45
CA SER A 59 0.70 -7.11 8.65
C SER A 59 -0.39 -7.71 9.53
N LEU A 60 -1.48 -6.96 9.77
CA LEU A 60 -2.61 -7.43 10.58
C LEU A 60 -3.34 -8.60 9.93
N ILE A 61 -3.54 -8.55 8.61
CA ILE A 61 -4.23 -9.60 7.85
C ILE A 61 -3.40 -10.88 7.82
N THR A 62 -2.11 -10.77 7.48
CA THR A 62 -1.20 -11.92 7.40
C THR A 62 -0.78 -12.47 8.77
N GLY A 63 -0.83 -11.63 9.82
CA GLY A 63 -0.28 -11.95 11.13
C GLY A 63 1.25 -11.88 11.21
N VAL A 64 1.92 -11.33 10.19
CA VAL A 64 3.38 -11.25 10.11
C VAL A 64 3.82 -9.80 10.35
N TRP A 65 4.47 -9.53 11.49
CA TRP A 65 4.78 -8.15 11.92
C TRP A 65 5.68 -7.42 10.92
N TRP A 66 6.70 -8.09 10.35
CA TRP A 66 7.69 -7.42 9.51
C TRP A 66 7.16 -7.10 8.11
N VAL A 67 6.05 -7.72 7.68
CA VAL A 67 5.33 -7.34 6.44
C VAL A 67 4.90 -5.87 6.49
N PHE A 68 4.69 -5.30 7.69
CA PHE A 68 4.48 -3.86 7.86
C PHE A 68 5.57 -3.03 7.18
N PHE A 69 6.84 -3.29 7.53
CA PHE A 69 7.96 -2.50 7.06
C PHE A 69 8.21 -2.73 5.56
N ALA A 70 8.06 -3.97 5.10
CA ALA A 70 8.30 -4.32 3.70
C ALA A 70 7.23 -3.70 2.77
N GLU A 71 5.95 -3.87 3.10
CA GLU A 71 4.84 -3.28 2.34
C GLU A 71 4.92 -1.75 2.37
N ALA A 72 5.13 -1.12 3.54
CA ALA A 72 5.23 0.33 3.63
C ALA A 72 6.40 0.89 2.80
N ALA A 73 7.56 0.21 2.80
CA ALA A 73 8.70 0.64 1.98
C ALA A 73 8.38 0.55 0.48
N ILE A 74 7.85 -0.58 0.01
CA ILE A 74 7.52 -0.78 -1.40
C ILE A 74 6.40 0.17 -1.85
N HIS A 75 5.37 0.35 -1.04
CA HIS A 75 4.23 1.23 -1.34
C HIS A 75 4.71 2.69 -1.45
N PHE A 76 5.53 3.14 -0.50
CA PHE A 76 6.14 4.48 -0.55
C PHE A 76 6.94 4.70 -1.83
N MET A 77 7.81 3.75 -2.19
CA MET A 77 8.67 3.88 -3.38
C MET A 77 7.86 3.85 -4.68
N THR A 78 6.82 3.02 -4.76
CA THR A 78 5.96 2.87 -5.94
C THR A 78 5.12 4.11 -6.16
N ASP A 79 4.43 4.58 -5.12
CA ASP A 79 3.64 5.81 -5.19
C ASP A 79 4.50 7.02 -5.52
N ASP A 80 5.67 7.13 -4.92
CA ASP A 80 6.60 8.23 -5.20
C ASP A 80 7.07 8.21 -6.66
N ALA A 81 7.33 7.03 -7.22
CA ALA A 81 7.68 6.85 -8.62
C ALA A 81 6.51 7.25 -9.54
N LYS A 82 5.26 6.89 -9.19
CA LYS A 82 4.06 7.33 -9.92
C LYS A 82 3.89 8.85 -9.84
N CYS A 83 4.02 9.44 -8.66
CA CYS A 83 3.91 10.89 -8.43
C CYS A 83 4.96 11.69 -9.22
N GLN A 84 6.11 11.09 -9.51
CA GLN A 84 7.16 11.67 -10.36
C GLN A 84 6.97 11.37 -11.86
N GLY A 85 5.93 10.65 -12.25
CA GLY A 85 5.67 10.26 -13.64
C GLY A 85 6.64 9.20 -14.19
N ARG A 86 7.37 8.48 -13.33
CA ARG A 86 8.32 7.43 -13.74
C ARG A 86 7.63 6.13 -14.14
N ILE A 87 6.42 5.90 -13.61
CA ILE A 87 5.56 4.76 -13.93
C ILE A 87 4.14 5.22 -14.18
N SER A 88 3.37 4.45 -14.94
CA SER A 88 1.95 4.72 -15.18
C SER A 88 1.09 4.32 -14.00
N PHE A 89 -0.15 4.82 -13.96
CA PHE A 89 -1.15 4.39 -12.97
C PHE A 89 -1.36 2.86 -12.98
N ASN A 90 -1.43 2.24 -14.16
CA ASN A 90 -1.62 0.80 -14.25
C ASN A 90 -0.39 0.01 -13.77
N ALA A 91 0.81 0.52 -14.00
CA ALA A 91 2.04 -0.11 -13.49
C ALA A 91 2.10 -0.05 -11.96
N ASP A 92 1.74 1.09 -11.37
CA ASP A 92 1.59 1.28 -9.93
C ASP A 92 0.61 0.27 -9.31
N GLN A 93 -0.60 0.16 -9.88
CA GLN A 93 -1.60 -0.79 -9.38
C GLN A 93 -1.17 -2.25 -9.54
N ALA A 94 -0.49 -2.58 -10.65
CA ALA A 94 0.06 -3.93 -10.85
C ALA A 94 1.12 -4.29 -9.79
N ILE A 95 1.99 -3.35 -9.42
CA ILE A 95 2.98 -3.55 -8.34
C ILE A 95 2.26 -3.76 -7.00
N HIS A 96 1.28 -2.91 -6.67
CA HIS A 96 0.55 -3.04 -5.41
C HIS A 96 -0.20 -4.37 -5.29
N ILE A 97 -0.87 -4.84 -6.35
CA ILE A 97 -1.51 -6.17 -6.39
C ILE A 97 -0.47 -7.28 -6.31
N GLY A 98 0.65 -7.16 -7.03
CA GLY A 98 1.77 -8.10 -6.95
C GLY A 98 2.30 -8.27 -5.53
N CYS A 99 2.41 -7.18 -4.77
CA CYS A 99 2.78 -7.25 -3.35
C CYS A 99 1.75 -8.03 -2.52
N LYS A 100 0.45 -7.85 -2.77
CA LYS A 100 -0.60 -8.57 -2.03
C LYS A 100 -0.55 -10.07 -2.28
N LEU A 101 -0.28 -10.47 -3.53
CA LEU A 101 -0.05 -11.87 -3.89
C LEU A 101 1.22 -12.43 -3.22
N ALA A 102 2.29 -11.65 -3.16
CA ALA A 102 3.54 -12.06 -2.51
C ALA A 102 3.35 -12.26 -0.99
N TRP A 103 2.68 -11.32 -0.30
CA TRP A 103 2.39 -11.44 1.14
C TRP A 103 1.43 -12.58 1.45
N TRP A 104 0.41 -12.77 0.61
CA TRP A 104 -0.50 -13.90 0.71
C TRP A 104 0.26 -15.24 0.62
N GLY A 105 1.08 -15.42 -0.42
CA GLY A 105 1.88 -16.63 -0.58
C GLY A 105 2.88 -16.84 0.55
N LEU A 106 3.52 -15.77 1.01
CA LEU A 106 4.44 -15.80 2.14
C LEU A 106 3.73 -16.22 3.44
N ALA A 107 2.57 -15.64 3.73
CA ALA A 107 1.83 -15.94 4.95
C ALA A 107 1.40 -17.41 4.99
N ILE A 108 0.90 -17.97 3.89
CA ILE A 108 0.56 -19.40 3.78
C ILE A 108 1.80 -20.29 3.96
N GLY A 109 2.95 -19.89 3.44
CA GLY A 109 4.19 -20.66 3.58
C GLY A 109 4.76 -20.69 5.00
N LEU A 110 4.31 -19.80 5.89
CA LEU A 110 4.73 -19.73 7.29
C LEU A 110 3.77 -20.44 8.27
N THR A 111 2.64 -20.93 7.77
CA THR A 111 1.56 -21.59 8.54
C THR A 111 1.48 -23.08 8.27
#